data_AF-A0A1V5X262-F1
#
_entry.id   AF-A0A1V5X262-F1
#
_cell.length_a   1.000
_cell.length_b   1.000
_cell.length_c   1.000
_cell.angle_alpha   90.00
_cell.angle_beta   90.00
_cell.angle_gamma   90.00
#
_symmetry.space_group_name_H-M   'P 1'
#
loop_
_entity.id
_entity.type
_entity.pdbx_description
1 polymer ?
#
loop_
_entity_poly.entity_id
_entity_poly.type
_entity_poly.pdbx_seq_one_letter_code
_entity_poly.pdbx_strand_id
1 'polypeptide(L)'
;MVRDKRGVVLVLALIVTLILSTLSVSFYIQNVNENRLARRSVESIKAFWLAEAGIAQARKIRSSIPLNRDGSLFDSNHTYNARVNRIGSTNYYTITSEGISNGVSRVIEAIVEVDIVSGTSSANFQHAIETTADQIITKGANVHINPSDWNDPNGPRVDSDFSFAQLFGISKEEMRSQANNLYTSSSFNPNNVSGITWVDVDSGTTLNITGSSSGEGILVINGNVKFAGTFQFEGIIYVIGKLTATGTFDQFGSLLVESTLEIDPVLSGAAQINYDEIAISSALSVLPGIVTGNTIVSWKE
;
A
#
# COMPACT_ATOMS: atom_id res chain seq x y z
N MET A 1 -78.42 61.89 -14.77
CA MET A 1 -77.09 61.52 -15.33
C MET A 1 -76.00 61.19 -14.29
N VAL A 2 -76.32 60.90 -13.02
CA VAL A 2 -75.31 60.59 -11.96
C VAL A 2 -75.18 59.07 -11.68
N ARG A 3 -76.11 58.25 -12.20
CA ARG A 3 -76.20 56.81 -11.90
C ARG A 3 -75.20 55.94 -12.67
N ASP A 4 -74.70 56.38 -13.83
CA ASP A 4 -73.71 55.65 -14.65
C ASP A 4 -72.27 55.73 -14.13
N LYS A 5 -71.91 56.83 -13.45
CA LYS A 5 -70.53 57.03 -12.97
C LYS A 5 -70.11 56.01 -11.91
N ARG A 6 -71.06 55.45 -11.16
CA ARG A 6 -70.79 54.47 -10.09
C ARG A 6 -70.49 53.07 -10.64
N GLY A 7 -71.10 52.67 -11.77
CA GLY A 7 -70.84 51.38 -12.41
C GLY A 7 -69.44 51.33 -13.03
N VAL A 8 -69.03 52.40 -13.70
CA VAL A 8 -67.69 52.51 -14.31
C VAL A 8 -66.59 52.48 -13.25
N VAL A 9 -66.79 53.13 -12.11
CA VAL A 9 -65.83 53.10 -10.98
C VAL A 9 -65.67 51.69 -10.41
N LEU A 10 -66.76 50.92 -10.28
CA LEU A 10 -66.70 49.54 -9.81
C LEU A 10 -65.90 48.64 -10.77
N VAL A 11 -66.18 48.74 -12.08
CA VAL A 11 -65.47 47.97 -13.11
C VAL A 11 -63.98 48.33 -13.14
N LEU A 12 -63.65 49.61 -13.04
CA LEU A 12 -62.26 50.07 -13.01
C LEU A 12 -61.54 49.60 -11.74
N ALA A 13 -62.20 49.66 -10.57
CA ALA A 13 -61.66 49.13 -9.33
C ALA A 13 -61.41 47.62 -9.43
N LEU A 14 -62.34 46.86 -10.01
CA LEU A 14 -62.18 45.42 -10.23
C LEU A 14 -60.98 45.12 -11.13
N ILE A 15 -60.82 45.83 -12.25
CA ILE A 15 -59.68 45.65 -13.16
C ILE A 15 -58.36 45.97 -12.46
N VAL A 16 -58.30 47.07 -11.69
CA VAL A 16 -57.09 47.45 -10.94
C VAL A 16 -56.76 46.40 -9.87
N THR A 17 -57.76 45.91 -9.13
CA THR A 17 -57.53 44.84 -8.14
C THR A 17 -57.09 43.54 -8.79
N LEU A 18 -57.62 43.21 -9.97
CA LEU A 18 -57.22 42.03 -10.74
C LEU A 18 -55.74 42.13 -11.14
N ILE A 19 -55.32 43.27 -11.70
CA ILE A 19 -53.92 43.51 -12.10
C ILE A 19 -52.97 43.46 -10.88
N LEU A 20 -53.37 44.05 -9.76
CA LEU A 20 -52.57 44.01 -8.53
C LEU A 20 -52.46 42.58 -7.96
N SER A 21 -53.54 41.80 -8.06
CA SER A 21 -53.54 40.40 -7.59
C SER A 21 -52.64 39.51 -8.43
N THR A 22 -52.66 39.66 -9.77
CA THR A 22 -51.81 38.87 -10.67
C THR A 22 -50.34 39.20 -10.45
N LEU A 23 -50.02 40.48 -10.33
CA LEU A 23 -48.66 40.95 -10.04
C LEU A 23 -48.17 40.45 -8.67
N SER A 24 -49.02 40.45 -7.64
CA SER A 24 -48.68 39.91 -6.31
C SER A 24 -48.37 38.41 -6.36
N VAL A 25 -49.16 37.63 -7.10
CA VAL A 25 -48.92 36.18 -7.29
C VAL A 25 -47.62 35.94 -8.05
N SER A 26 -47.32 36.72 -9.08
CA SER A 26 -46.05 36.64 -9.82
C SER A 26 -44.84 36.88 -8.92
N PHE A 27 -44.86 37.95 -8.11
CA PHE A 27 -43.79 38.23 -7.16
C PHE A 27 -43.64 37.13 -6.11
N TYR A 28 -44.74 36.58 -5.62
CA TYR A 28 -44.69 35.46 -4.66
C TYR A 28 -44.03 34.22 -5.25
N ILE A 29 -44.40 33.82 -6.47
CA ILE A 29 -43.81 32.66 -7.17
C ILE A 29 -42.32 32.90 -7.42
N GLN A 30 -41.92 34.10 -7.84
CA GLN A 30 -40.52 34.46 -8.05
C GLN A 30 -39.71 34.30 -6.76
N ASN A 31 -40.19 34.84 -5.63
CA ASN A 31 -39.53 34.70 -4.33
C ASN A 31 -39.41 33.25 -3.87
N VAL A 32 -40.44 32.41 -4.09
CA VAL A 32 -40.37 30.98 -3.73
C VAL A 32 -39.34 30.24 -4.58
N ASN A 33 -39.27 30.56 -5.88
CA ASN A 33 -38.29 29.96 -6.78
C ASN A 33 -36.86 30.39 -6.46
N GLU A 34 -36.64 31.68 -6.20
CA GLU A 34 -35.34 32.21 -5.78
C GLU A 34 -34.87 31.57 -4.47
N ASN A 35 -35.75 31.43 -3.49
CA ASN A 35 -35.42 30.74 -2.23
C ASN A 35 -35.07 29.25 -2.44
N ARG A 36 -35.79 28.54 -3.32
CA ARG A 36 -35.48 27.14 -3.64
C ARG A 36 -34.15 27.00 -4.38
N LEU A 37 -33.87 27.89 -5.33
CA LEU A 37 -32.60 27.93 -6.05
C LEU A 37 -31.44 28.27 -5.11
N ALA A 38 -31.60 29.25 -4.22
CA ALA A 38 -30.61 29.62 -3.23
C ALA A 38 -30.31 28.44 -2.28
N ARG A 39 -31.34 27.76 -1.76
CA ARG A 39 -31.14 26.56 -0.93
C ARG A 39 -30.42 25.45 -1.68
N ARG A 40 -30.82 25.15 -2.92
CA ARG A 40 -30.13 24.15 -3.75
C ARG A 40 -28.68 24.53 -4.03
N SER A 41 -28.40 25.81 -4.25
CA SER A 41 -27.04 26.31 -4.44
C SER A 41 -26.19 26.10 -3.19
N VAL A 42 -26.72 26.41 -2.00
CA VAL A 42 -26.03 26.15 -0.72
C VAL A 42 -25.76 24.67 -0.51
N GLU A 43 -26.76 23.80 -0.72
CA GLU A 43 -26.56 22.34 -0.59
C GLU A 43 -25.59 21.80 -1.64
N SER A 44 -25.55 22.39 -2.83
CA SER A 44 -24.58 22.04 -3.87
C SER A 44 -23.15 22.40 -3.46
N ILE A 45 -22.94 23.55 -2.82
CA ILE A 45 -21.63 23.95 -2.27
C ILE A 45 -21.24 23.00 -1.13
N LYS A 46 -22.16 22.65 -0.23
CA LYS A 46 -21.87 21.68 0.84
C LYS A 46 -21.48 20.32 0.28
N ALA A 47 -22.22 19.81 -0.71
CA ALA A 47 -21.91 18.55 -1.39
C ALA A 47 -20.50 18.58 -2.01
N PHE A 48 -20.11 19.71 -2.61
CA PHE A 48 -18.75 19.91 -3.11
C PHE A 48 -17.70 19.81 -1.99
N TRP A 49 -17.91 20.48 -0.86
CA TRP A 49 -16.98 20.45 0.27
C TRP A 49 -16.88 19.05 0.91
N LEU A 50 -17.98 18.31 0.94
CA LEU A 50 -18.00 16.91 1.37
C LEU A 50 -17.18 16.04 0.41
N ALA A 51 -17.29 16.27 -0.90
CA ALA A 51 -16.50 15.56 -1.89
C ALA A 51 -15.00 15.85 -1.74
N GLU A 52 -14.61 17.12 -1.48
CA GLU A 52 -13.22 17.49 -1.15
C GLU A 52 -12.73 16.83 0.14
N ALA A 53 -13.58 16.76 1.16
CA ALA A 53 -13.26 16.06 2.39
C ALA A 53 -13.01 14.56 2.13
N GLY A 54 -13.77 13.93 1.25
CA GLY A 54 -13.54 12.54 0.85
C GLY A 54 -12.16 12.32 0.21
N ILE A 55 -11.75 13.20 -0.71
CA ILE A 55 -10.38 13.17 -1.26
C ILE A 55 -9.32 13.37 -0.17
N ALA A 56 -9.53 14.33 0.74
CA ALA A 56 -8.59 14.58 1.83
C ALA A 56 -8.48 13.37 2.77
N GLN A 57 -9.58 12.70 3.08
CA GLN A 57 -9.60 11.52 3.94
C GLN A 57 -8.99 10.29 3.26
N ALA A 58 -9.23 10.11 1.95
CA ALA A 58 -8.59 9.06 1.15
C ALA A 58 -7.06 9.18 1.16
N ARG A 59 -6.54 10.41 1.26
CA ARG A 59 -5.10 10.72 1.34
C ARG A 59 -4.49 10.66 2.74
N LYS A 60 -5.29 10.76 3.81
CA LYS A 60 -4.82 10.98 5.20
C LYS A 60 -4.24 9.73 5.88
N ILE A 61 -4.19 8.59 5.21
CA ILE A 61 -3.87 7.33 5.88
C ILE A 61 -2.35 7.22 6.08
N ARG A 62 -1.96 6.79 7.28
CA ARG A 62 -0.57 6.47 7.67
C ARG A 62 0.04 5.34 6.83
N SER A 63 -0.80 4.56 6.14
CA SER A 63 -0.40 3.73 5.01
C SER A 63 -0.36 4.64 3.80
N SER A 64 0.83 5.03 3.42
CA SER A 64 1.09 6.11 2.49
C SER A 64 0.49 5.92 1.06
N ILE A 65 -0.27 4.85 0.79
CA ILE A 65 -1.08 4.65 -0.44
C ILE A 65 -2.50 5.20 -0.22
N PRO A 66 -3.08 5.99 -1.17
CA PRO A 66 -4.47 6.41 -1.06
C PRO A 66 -5.42 5.20 -1.07
N LEU A 67 -6.48 5.22 -0.26
CA LEU A 67 -7.45 4.11 -0.18
C LEU A 67 -8.90 4.60 -0.29
N ASN A 68 -9.78 3.69 -0.68
CA ASN A 68 -11.23 3.90 -0.64
C ASN A 68 -11.68 4.35 0.76
N ARG A 69 -12.48 5.40 0.83
CA ARG A 69 -12.96 5.96 2.10
C ARG A 69 -14.36 6.48 1.98
N ASP A 70 -15.22 5.98 2.84
CA ASP A 70 -16.59 6.44 3.00
C ASP A 70 -16.74 7.03 4.40
N GLY A 71 -17.63 8.01 4.53
CA GLY A 71 -17.89 8.61 5.83
C GLY A 71 -18.96 9.68 5.77
N SER A 72 -19.14 10.34 6.91
CA SER A 72 -19.98 11.52 7.02
C SER A 72 -19.29 12.61 7.80
N LEU A 73 -19.67 13.85 7.50
CA LEU A 73 -19.35 14.99 8.32
C LEU A 73 -20.67 15.44 8.96
N PHE A 74 -20.67 15.62 10.29
CA PHE A 74 -21.83 16.07 11.08
C PHE A 74 -22.97 15.06 11.27
N ASP A 75 -23.58 14.53 10.22
CA ASP A 75 -24.76 13.64 10.31
C ASP A 75 -24.88 12.66 9.13
N SER A 76 -25.93 11.83 9.11
CA SER A 76 -26.14 10.82 8.06
C SER A 76 -26.54 11.38 6.69
N ASN A 77 -26.89 12.66 6.59
CA ASN A 77 -27.34 13.31 5.35
C ASN A 77 -26.22 14.10 4.66
N HIS A 78 -25.04 14.16 5.27
CA HIS A 78 -23.84 14.85 4.78
C HIS A 78 -22.69 13.84 4.67
N THR A 79 -22.73 13.05 3.61
CA THR A 79 -21.81 11.92 3.41
C THR A 79 -20.81 12.20 2.29
N TYR A 80 -19.71 11.45 2.32
CA TYR A 80 -18.77 11.37 1.22
C TYR A 80 -18.44 9.90 0.92
N ASN A 81 -18.12 9.63 -0.35
CA ASN A 81 -17.73 8.33 -0.85
C ASN A 81 -16.54 8.51 -1.81
N ALA A 82 -15.35 8.14 -1.36
CA ALA A 82 -14.12 8.24 -2.12
C ALA A 82 -13.69 6.85 -2.62
N ARG A 83 -13.40 6.76 -3.91
CA ARG A 83 -12.90 5.59 -4.61
C ARG A 83 -11.53 5.89 -5.20
N VAL A 84 -10.58 4.98 -5.03
CA VAL A 84 -9.19 5.12 -5.44
C VAL A 84 -8.85 4.00 -6.41
N ASN A 85 -8.32 4.38 -7.58
CA ASN A 85 -7.86 3.47 -8.60
C ASN A 85 -6.44 3.83 -9.02
N ARG A 86 -5.56 2.83 -9.16
CA ARG A 86 -4.20 3.05 -9.67
C ARG A 86 -4.22 3.20 -11.19
N ILE A 87 -3.40 4.11 -11.72
CA ILE A 87 -3.24 4.33 -13.16
C ILE A 87 -2.11 3.45 -13.69
N GLY A 88 -2.46 2.30 -14.26
CA GLY A 88 -1.49 1.34 -14.83
C GLY A 88 -0.48 0.86 -13.79
N SER A 89 0.80 0.79 -14.19
CA SER A 89 1.94 0.43 -13.33
C SER A 89 2.68 1.65 -12.75
N THR A 90 2.06 2.84 -12.78
CA THR A 90 2.70 4.10 -12.35
C THR A 90 2.46 4.42 -10.87
N ASN A 91 3.04 5.51 -10.38
CA ASN A 91 2.80 6.03 -9.03
C ASN A 91 1.61 7.01 -8.97
N TYR A 92 0.77 7.03 -10.01
CA TYR A 92 -0.41 7.87 -10.07
C TYR A 92 -1.67 7.10 -9.70
N TYR A 93 -2.54 7.76 -8.93
CA TYR A 93 -3.83 7.24 -8.50
C TYR A 93 -4.92 8.25 -8.85
N THR A 94 -6.02 7.77 -9.43
CA THR A 94 -7.24 8.53 -9.59
C THR A 94 -8.10 8.35 -8.33
N ILE A 95 -8.44 9.45 -7.68
CA ILE A 95 -9.38 9.51 -6.57
C ILE A 95 -10.67 10.17 -7.07
N THR A 96 -11.75 9.41 -7.14
CA THR A 96 -13.09 9.93 -7.44
C THR A 96 -13.88 10.00 -6.14
N SER A 97 -14.34 11.19 -5.75
CA SER A 97 -15.13 11.37 -4.54
C SER A 97 -16.49 11.97 -4.83
N GLU A 98 -17.54 11.30 -4.35
CA GLU A 98 -18.91 11.80 -4.35
C GLU A 98 -19.26 12.36 -2.97
N GLY A 99 -19.67 13.62 -2.90
CA GLY A 99 -20.20 14.25 -1.70
C GLY A 99 -21.70 14.48 -1.82
N ILE A 100 -22.45 14.14 -0.77
CA ILE A 100 -23.92 14.19 -0.76
C ILE A 100 -24.38 15.03 0.41
N SER A 101 -25.13 16.10 0.13
CA SER A 101 -25.75 16.99 1.13
C SER A 101 -27.26 17.05 0.91
N ASN A 102 -28.04 16.46 1.82
CA ASN A 102 -29.51 16.45 1.77
C ASN A 102 -30.09 16.04 0.39
N GLY A 103 -29.48 15.03 -0.25
CA GLY A 103 -29.89 14.50 -1.56
C GLY A 103 -29.35 15.28 -2.77
N VAL A 104 -28.57 16.34 -2.58
CA VAL A 104 -27.78 16.98 -3.64
C VAL A 104 -26.40 16.33 -3.68
N SER A 105 -25.99 15.83 -4.83
CA SER A 105 -24.70 15.17 -5.03
C SER A 105 -23.76 16.02 -5.90
N ARG A 106 -22.46 15.98 -5.57
CA ARG A 106 -21.36 16.50 -6.37
C ARG A 106 -20.26 15.44 -6.43
N VAL A 107 -19.69 15.25 -7.61
CA VAL A 107 -18.56 14.34 -7.83
C VAL A 107 -17.36 15.20 -8.22
N ILE A 108 -16.21 14.88 -7.65
CA ILE A 108 -14.93 15.47 -8.04
C ILE A 108 -13.92 14.35 -8.27
N GLU A 109 -12.93 14.62 -9.10
CA GLU A 109 -11.84 13.72 -9.43
C GLU A 109 -10.51 14.41 -9.21
N ALA A 110 -9.57 13.73 -8.54
CA ALA A 110 -8.19 14.17 -8.44
C ALA A 110 -7.24 13.07 -8.89
N ILE A 111 -6.15 13.46 -9.55
CA ILE A 111 -5.01 12.59 -9.77
C ILE A 111 -3.98 12.94 -8.71
N VAL A 112 -3.56 11.92 -7.98
CA VAL A 112 -2.56 12.01 -6.92
C VAL A 112 -1.32 11.27 -7.37
N GLU A 113 -0.19 11.96 -7.37
CA GLU A 113 1.13 11.34 -7.45
C GLU A 113 1.57 10.93 -6.06
N VAL A 114 2.18 9.76 -5.98
CA VAL A 114 2.60 9.12 -4.76
C VAL A 114 4.13 9.06 -4.79
N ASP A 115 4.78 9.72 -3.85
CA ASP A 115 6.23 9.76 -3.77
C ASP A 115 6.74 8.45 -3.20
N ILE A 116 7.09 7.54 -4.09
CA ILE A 116 7.61 6.23 -3.73
C ILE A 116 9.13 6.33 -3.59
N VAL A 117 9.63 6.28 -2.36
CA VAL A 117 11.05 6.01 -2.11
C VAL A 117 11.19 4.50 -2.05
N SER A 118 11.74 3.92 -3.11
CA SER A 118 12.39 2.61 -3.02
C SER A 118 13.67 2.79 -2.19
N GLY A 119 13.51 2.92 -0.86
CA GLY A 119 14.62 3.16 0.09
C GLY A 119 15.59 1.99 0.20
N THR A 120 15.36 0.94 -0.58
CA THR A 120 16.14 -0.27 -0.63
C THR A 120 16.92 -0.30 -1.93
N SER A 121 18.23 -0.13 -1.81
CA SER A 121 19.16 -0.36 -2.91
C SER A 121 19.76 -1.75 -2.78
N SER A 122 20.16 -2.36 -3.90
CA SER A 122 21.06 -3.52 -3.89
C SER A 122 22.32 -3.23 -3.07
N ALA A 123 22.73 -1.96 -2.97
CA ALA A 123 23.85 -1.53 -2.14
C ALA A 123 23.68 -1.78 -0.62
N ASN A 124 22.46 -2.04 -0.13
CA ASN A 124 22.24 -2.46 1.25
C ASN A 124 22.53 -3.96 1.45
N PHE A 125 22.66 -4.73 0.37
CA PHE A 125 22.88 -6.17 0.36
C PHE A 125 24.19 -6.43 -0.38
N GLN A 126 25.31 -6.19 0.29
CA GLN A 126 26.63 -6.29 -0.35
C GLN A 126 27.14 -7.72 -0.32
N HIS A 127 26.80 -8.49 0.71
CA HIS A 127 27.40 -9.79 0.98
C HIS A 127 26.61 -10.98 0.41
N ALA A 128 27.33 -12.00 -0.06
CA ALA A 128 26.75 -13.30 -0.44
C ALA A 128 25.98 -13.93 0.73
N ILE A 129 26.61 -13.92 1.92
CA ILE A 129 26.01 -14.29 3.18
C ILE A 129 26.46 -13.31 4.27
N GLU A 130 25.50 -12.81 5.05
CA GLU A 130 25.73 -11.90 6.16
C GLU A 130 25.01 -12.43 7.41
N THR A 131 25.70 -12.47 8.54
CA THR A 131 25.13 -12.95 9.80
C THR A 131 25.47 -12.03 10.97
N THR A 132 24.57 -11.99 11.95
CA THR A 132 24.80 -11.36 13.26
C THR A 132 25.54 -12.27 14.23
N ALA A 133 25.67 -13.58 13.92
CA ALA A 133 26.53 -14.51 14.65
C ALA A 133 28.02 -14.20 14.46
N ASP A 134 28.87 -14.73 15.33
CA ASP A 134 30.32 -14.56 15.26
C ASP A 134 30.97 -15.47 14.21
N GLN A 135 30.28 -16.53 13.76
CA GLN A 135 30.82 -17.47 12.78
C GLN A 135 29.81 -17.92 11.71
N ILE A 136 30.36 -18.43 10.60
CA ILE A 136 29.63 -19.25 9.62
C ILE A 136 30.32 -20.61 9.59
N ILE A 137 29.58 -21.67 9.94
CA ILE A 137 30.15 -23.02 10.00
C ILE A 137 29.94 -23.70 8.65
N THR A 138 31.03 -23.93 7.91
CA THR A 138 31.03 -24.75 6.70
C THR A 138 31.51 -26.17 6.99
N LYS A 139 30.76 -27.19 6.58
CA LYS A 139 31.10 -28.61 6.79
C LYS A 139 31.08 -29.38 5.47
N GLY A 140 32.28 -29.77 5.03
CA GLY A 140 32.47 -30.58 3.82
C GLY A 140 33.02 -29.76 2.65
N ALA A 141 33.66 -30.47 1.71
CA ALA A 141 34.39 -29.86 0.61
C ALA A 141 33.51 -29.24 -0.50
N ASN A 142 32.20 -29.50 -0.46
CA ASN A 142 31.26 -29.06 -1.51
C ASN A 142 30.49 -27.79 -1.13
N VAL A 143 30.82 -27.16 0.01
CA VAL A 143 30.25 -25.87 0.40
C VAL A 143 31.05 -24.74 -0.24
N HIS A 144 30.41 -23.92 -1.05
CA HIS A 144 31.02 -22.79 -1.75
C HIS A 144 30.25 -21.51 -1.46
N ILE A 145 30.97 -20.45 -1.13
CA ILE A 145 30.43 -19.09 -1.05
C ILE A 145 31.22 -18.27 -2.07
N ASN A 146 30.54 -17.56 -2.95
CA ASN A 146 31.12 -16.82 -4.06
C ASN A 146 30.65 -15.36 -3.99
N PRO A 147 31.55 -14.38 -3.84
CA PRO A 147 32.99 -14.54 -3.64
C PRO A 147 33.33 -15.22 -2.30
N SER A 148 34.44 -15.96 -2.25
CA SER A 148 34.87 -16.75 -1.09
C SER A 148 35.86 -16.01 -0.17
N ASP A 149 36.47 -14.92 -0.67
CA ASP A 149 37.38 -14.09 0.09
C ASP A 149 36.61 -13.25 1.10
N TRP A 150 37.01 -13.33 2.37
CA TRP A 150 36.42 -12.58 3.48
C TRP A 150 36.76 -11.09 3.43
N ASN A 151 37.75 -10.70 2.64
CA ASN A 151 38.10 -9.30 2.38
C ASN A 151 37.41 -8.74 1.13
N ASP A 152 36.71 -9.59 0.36
CA ASP A 152 35.90 -9.12 -0.75
C ASP A 152 34.73 -8.30 -0.20
N PRO A 153 34.45 -7.10 -0.71
CA PRO A 153 33.28 -6.31 -0.32
C PRO A 153 31.97 -7.09 -0.40
N ASN A 154 31.89 -8.08 -1.29
CA ASN A 154 30.71 -8.91 -1.48
C ASN A 154 30.84 -10.33 -0.90
N GLY A 155 31.94 -10.60 -0.17
CA GLY A 155 32.22 -11.89 0.45
C GLY A 155 31.37 -12.19 1.68
N PRO A 156 31.65 -13.30 2.39
CA PRO A 156 30.97 -13.63 3.63
C PRO A 156 31.23 -12.58 4.72
N ARG A 157 30.21 -12.29 5.54
CA ARG A 157 30.31 -11.35 6.66
C ARG A 157 29.66 -11.89 7.93
N VAL A 158 30.35 -11.72 9.05
CA VAL A 158 29.92 -12.11 10.42
C VAL A 158 29.98 -10.91 11.35
N ASP A 159 29.46 -11.04 12.57
CA ASP A 159 29.41 -9.97 13.59
C ASP A 159 28.77 -8.68 13.05
N SER A 160 27.77 -8.83 12.17
CA SER A 160 27.14 -7.71 11.50
C SER A 160 26.08 -7.06 12.40
N ASP A 161 25.91 -5.75 12.28
CA ASP A 161 24.92 -4.96 13.04
C ASP A 161 23.72 -4.53 12.20
N PHE A 162 23.49 -5.21 11.06
CA PHE A 162 22.35 -4.92 10.20
C PHE A 162 21.03 -5.08 10.96
N SER A 163 20.05 -4.28 10.56
CA SER A 163 18.67 -4.46 10.98
C SER A 163 17.74 -4.54 9.76
N PHE A 164 16.68 -5.32 9.90
CA PHE A 164 15.67 -5.50 8.85
C PHE A 164 15.17 -4.14 8.30
N ALA A 165 14.93 -3.17 9.17
CA ALA A 165 14.45 -1.85 8.77
C ALA A 165 15.50 -1.02 8.01
N GLN A 166 16.79 -1.19 8.30
CA GLN A 166 17.85 -0.52 7.52
C GLN A 166 18.00 -1.13 6.13
N LEU A 167 17.89 -2.45 6.04
CA LEU A 167 18.04 -3.18 4.78
C LEU A 167 16.86 -2.94 3.84
N PHE A 168 15.65 -3.15 4.36
CA PHE A 168 14.41 -3.12 3.59
C PHE A 168 13.64 -1.79 3.67
N GLY A 169 14.07 -0.83 4.48
CA GLY A 169 13.41 0.46 4.66
C GLY A 169 12.01 0.40 5.31
N ILE A 170 11.49 -0.80 5.58
CA ILE A 170 10.20 -1.08 6.23
C ILE A 170 10.40 -2.00 7.43
N SER A 171 9.44 -1.96 8.36
CA SER A 171 9.40 -2.90 9.49
C SER A 171 9.11 -4.33 9.05
N LYS A 172 9.42 -5.29 9.93
CA LYS A 172 9.11 -6.71 9.75
C LYS A 172 7.60 -6.92 9.62
N GLU A 173 6.82 -6.23 10.45
CA GLU A 173 5.36 -6.28 10.45
C GLU A 173 4.76 -5.75 9.14
N GLU A 174 5.34 -4.67 8.59
CA GLU A 174 4.93 -4.12 7.30
C GLU A 174 5.26 -5.08 6.16
N MET A 175 6.49 -5.61 6.09
CA MET A 175 6.86 -6.61 5.09
C MET A 175 5.91 -7.81 5.14
N ARG A 176 5.65 -8.34 6.34
CA ARG A 176 4.71 -9.44 6.55
C ARG A 176 3.31 -9.10 6.05
N SER A 177 2.81 -7.90 6.33
CA SER A 177 1.48 -7.46 5.87
C SER A 177 1.37 -7.31 4.35
N GLN A 178 2.51 -7.12 3.68
CA GLN A 178 2.62 -6.97 2.23
C GLN A 178 3.02 -8.27 1.51
N ALA A 179 3.24 -9.36 2.24
CA ALA A 179 3.66 -10.63 1.66
C ALA A 179 2.64 -11.16 0.64
N ASN A 180 3.11 -11.53 -0.55
CA ASN A 180 2.31 -12.23 -1.55
C ASN A 180 1.91 -13.61 -1.06
N ASN A 181 2.82 -14.28 -0.36
CA ASN A 181 2.62 -15.61 0.20
C ASN A 181 2.93 -15.59 1.70
N LEU A 182 1.93 -15.92 2.52
CA LEU A 182 2.08 -16.03 3.97
C LEU A 182 1.88 -17.49 4.41
N TYR A 183 2.88 -18.04 5.07
CA TYR A 183 2.92 -19.45 5.49
C TYR A 183 3.23 -19.61 6.98
N THR A 184 2.87 -20.77 7.51
CA THR A 184 3.40 -21.31 8.76
C THR A 184 4.31 -22.51 8.47
N SER A 185 4.97 -23.06 9.50
CA SER A 185 5.75 -24.31 9.41
C SER A 185 5.00 -25.48 8.80
N SER A 186 3.67 -25.56 8.97
CA SER A 186 2.84 -26.67 8.50
C SER A 186 2.21 -26.42 7.12
N SER A 187 2.13 -25.17 6.67
CA SER A 187 1.51 -24.80 5.40
C SER A 187 2.50 -24.38 4.32
N PHE A 188 3.80 -24.33 4.64
CA PHE A 188 4.83 -23.90 3.70
C PHE A 188 4.82 -24.74 2.43
N ASN A 189 4.69 -24.09 1.28
CA ASN A 189 4.75 -24.72 -0.03
C ASN A 189 6.05 -24.28 -0.73
N PRO A 190 7.09 -25.14 -0.78
CA PRO A 190 8.37 -24.77 -1.37
C PRO A 190 8.31 -24.56 -2.90
N ASN A 191 7.22 -24.98 -3.55
CA ASN A 191 7.02 -24.76 -4.99
C ASN A 191 6.29 -23.46 -5.32
N ASN A 192 5.93 -22.66 -4.31
CA ASN A 192 5.28 -21.37 -4.47
C ASN A 192 5.96 -20.33 -3.59
N VAL A 193 7.24 -20.09 -3.87
CA VAL A 193 8.04 -19.05 -3.23
C VAL A 193 8.41 -18.03 -4.30
N SER A 194 7.58 -17.00 -4.43
CA SER A 194 7.75 -15.89 -5.40
C SER A 194 7.29 -14.57 -4.78
N GLY A 195 7.80 -13.44 -5.31
CA GLY A 195 7.52 -12.11 -4.77
C GLY A 195 8.03 -11.97 -3.33
N ILE A 196 7.20 -11.44 -2.42
CA ILE A 196 7.46 -11.43 -0.99
C ILE A 196 6.81 -12.66 -0.36
N THR A 197 7.60 -13.59 0.15
CA THR A 197 7.14 -14.78 0.88
C THR A 197 7.56 -14.67 2.35
N TRP A 198 6.59 -14.73 3.26
CA TRP A 198 6.83 -14.71 4.70
C TRP A 198 6.42 -16.04 5.33
N VAL A 199 7.30 -16.62 6.14
CA VAL A 199 7.04 -17.87 6.86
C VAL A 199 7.20 -17.65 8.36
N ASP A 200 6.13 -17.87 9.13
CA ASP A 200 6.22 -17.93 10.58
C ASP A 200 6.43 -19.38 11.03
N VAL A 201 7.59 -19.64 11.63
CA VAL A 201 7.90 -20.96 12.17
C VAL A 201 7.37 -21.03 13.60
N ASP A 202 6.59 -22.07 13.90
CA ASP A 202 6.04 -22.28 15.24
C ASP A 202 7.17 -22.37 16.27
N SER A 203 6.97 -21.73 17.43
CA SER A 203 7.97 -21.69 18.50
C SER A 203 8.47 -23.09 18.88
N GLY A 204 9.80 -23.25 18.95
CA GLY A 204 10.44 -24.53 19.30
C GLY A 204 10.50 -25.54 18.15
N THR A 205 10.01 -25.20 16.96
CA THR A 205 10.10 -26.06 15.77
C THR A 205 11.18 -25.58 14.80
N THR A 206 11.34 -26.30 13.69
CA THR A 206 12.24 -25.92 12.59
C THR A 206 11.50 -26.19 11.29
N LEU A 207 11.45 -25.19 10.40
CA LEU A 207 10.94 -25.35 9.05
C LEU A 207 11.89 -26.28 8.27
N ASN A 208 11.43 -27.47 7.92
CA ASN A 208 12.23 -28.43 7.17
C ASN A 208 11.84 -28.38 5.69
N ILE A 209 12.72 -27.85 4.86
CA ILE A 209 12.55 -27.78 3.40
C ILE A 209 13.22 -29.02 2.82
N THR A 210 12.40 -29.93 2.30
CA THR A 210 12.81 -31.23 1.76
C THR A 210 12.29 -31.40 0.33
N GLY A 211 12.81 -32.38 -0.41
CA GLY A 211 12.48 -32.57 -1.83
C GLY A 211 13.22 -31.59 -2.75
N SER A 212 12.75 -31.45 -3.99
CA SER A 212 13.33 -30.54 -4.99
C SER A 212 12.38 -29.39 -5.25
N SER A 213 12.88 -28.16 -5.14
CA SER A 213 12.08 -26.94 -5.27
C SER A 213 12.93 -25.75 -5.69
N SER A 214 12.28 -24.74 -6.26
CA SER A 214 12.90 -23.49 -6.65
C SER A 214 12.00 -22.30 -6.29
N GLY A 215 12.60 -21.13 -6.07
CA GLY A 215 11.86 -19.89 -5.83
C GLY A 215 12.63 -18.64 -6.23
N GLU A 216 11.96 -17.51 -6.18
CA GLU A 216 12.53 -16.19 -6.50
C GLU A 216 11.96 -15.08 -5.61
N GLY A 217 12.65 -13.95 -5.53
CA GLY A 217 12.18 -12.76 -4.81
C GLY A 217 12.72 -12.64 -3.40
N ILE A 218 11.87 -12.31 -2.43
CA ILE A 218 12.23 -12.11 -1.02
C ILE A 218 11.58 -13.20 -0.18
N LEU A 219 12.40 -14.05 0.44
CA LEU A 219 11.95 -15.07 1.37
C LEU A 219 12.37 -14.69 2.79
N VAL A 220 11.39 -14.31 3.63
CA VAL A 220 11.61 -14.05 5.06
C VAL A 220 11.12 -15.25 5.87
N ILE A 221 12.00 -15.81 6.69
CA ILE A 221 11.69 -16.92 7.58
C ILE A 221 11.84 -16.44 9.02
N ASN A 222 10.72 -16.27 9.69
CA ASN A 222 10.65 -15.90 11.09
C ASN A 222 10.73 -17.16 11.97
N GLY A 223 11.96 -17.62 12.20
CA GLY A 223 12.32 -18.75 13.06
C GLY A 223 13.38 -19.66 12.43
N ASN A 224 13.56 -20.85 13.01
CA ASN A 224 14.60 -21.79 12.58
C ASN A 224 14.23 -22.48 11.26
N VAL A 225 15.20 -22.62 10.35
CA VAL A 225 15.04 -23.30 9.06
C VAL A 225 16.15 -24.32 8.81
N LYS A 226 15.76 -25.43 8.19
CA LYS A 226 16.65 -26.44 7.66
C LYS A 226 16.37 -26.75 6.18
N PHE A 227 17.33 -26.46 5.32
CA PHE A 227 17.33 -26.86 3.91
C PHE A 227 18.00 -28.23 3.76
N ALA A 228 17.20 -29.30 3.67
CA ALA A 228 17.68 -30.69 3.61
C ALA A 228 17.49 -31.35 2.22
N GLY A 229 16.71 -30.74 1.33
CA GLY A 229 16.51 -31.19 -0.05
C GLY A 229 17.39 -30.45 -1.08
N THR A 230 16.92 -30.41 -2.33
CA THR A 230 17.43 -29.53 -3.38
C THR A 230 16.59 -28.26 -3.41
N PHE A 231 17.18 -27.12 -3.06
CA PHE A 231 16.51 -25.83 -3.08
C PHE A 231 17.36 -24.81 -3.83
N GLN A 232 16.84 -24.28 -4.93
CA GLN A 232 17.46 -23.19 -5.67
C GLN A 232 16.64 -21.91 -5.46
N PHE A 233 17.31 -20.80 -5.17
CA PHE A 233 16.61 -19.54 -4.94
C PHE A 233 17.34 -18.35 -5.54
N GLU A 234 16.59 -17.49 -6.23
CA GLU A 234 17.08 -16.27 -6.89
C GLU A 234 16.49 -15.04 -6.19
N GLY A 235 17.28 -14.35 -5.37
CA GLY A 235 16.88 -13.13 -4.68
C GLY A 235 17.46 -12.99 -3.28
N ILE A 236 16.63 -12.58 -2.33
CA ILE A 236 17.04 -12.33 -0.94
C ILE A 236 16.38 -13.35 -0.01
N ILE A 237 17.18 -14.06 0.78
CA ILE A 237 16.67 -14.88 1.88
C ILE A 237 17.05 -14.20 3.19
N TYR A 238 16.08 -13.99 4.08
CA TYR A 238 16.30 -13.41 5.40
C TYR A 238 15.77 -14.36 6.48
N VAL A 239 16.65 -14.92 7.29
CA VAL A 239 16.32 -15.87 8.37
C VAL A 239 16.44 -15.17 9.72
N ILE A 240 15.35 -15.16 10.50
CA ILE A 240 15.33 -14.68 11.89
C ILE A 240 15.40 -15.90 12.81
N GLY A 241 16.60 -16.40 13.08
CA GLY A 241 16.83 -17.60 13.86
C GLY A 241 17.96 -18.45 13.30
N LYS A 242 17.89 -19.76 13.53
CA LYS A 242 18.92 -20.70 13.10
C LYS A 242 18.75 -21.10 11.64
N LEU A 243 19.81 -20.94 10.85
CA LEU A 243 19.94 -21.51 9.51
C LEU A 243 20.74 -22.82 9.54
N THR A 244 20.24 -23.86 8.87
CA THR A 244 21.01 -25.09 8.60
C THR A 244 20.77 -25.57 7.18
N ALA A 245 21.80 -25.60 6.34
CA ALA A 245 21.77 -26.21 5.01
C ALA A 245 22.55 -27.53 5.04
N THR A 246 21.89 -28.64 4.68
CA THR A 246 22.50 -29.98 4.63
C THR A 246 22.32 -30.69 3.28
N GLY A 247 21.42 -30.18 2.43
CA GLY A 247 21.14 -30.73 1.09
C GLY A 247 21.95 -30.06 -0.02
N THR A 248 21.33 -29.94 -1.20
CA THR A 248 21.82 -29.09 -2.29
C THR A 248 21.11 -27.75 -2.19
N PHE A 249 21.81 -26.70 -1.79
CA PHE A 249 21.21 -25.40 -1.53
C PHE A 249 21.93 -24.36 -2.39
N ASP A 250 21.29 -23.92 -3.47
CA ASP A 250 21.89 -23.02 -4.44
C ASP A 250 21.19 -21.66 -4.36
N GLN A 251 21.85 -20.71 -3.70
CA GLN A 251 21.38 -19.34 -3.53
C GLN A 251 22.07 -18.43 -4.54
N PHE A 252 21.30 -17.61 -5.26
CA PHE A 252 21.76 -16.52 -6.11
C PHE A 252 21.19 -15.21 -5.58
N GLY A 253 22.04 -14.34 -5.06
CA GLY A 253 21.66 -13.06 -4.46
C GLY A 253 22.29 -12.89 -3.08
N SER A 254 21.50 -12.62 -2.04
CA SER A 254 22.03 -12.42 -0.68
C SER A 254 21.27 -13.26 0.36
N LEU A 255 22.02 -13.87 1.28
CA LEU A 255 21.50 -14.65 2.40
C LEU A 255 21.82 -13.96 3.72
N LEU A 256 20.80 -13.51 4.44
CA LEU A 256 20.95 -12.85 5.72
C LEU A 256 20.44 -13.73 6.84
N VAL A 257 21.21 -13.81 7.92
CA VAL A 257 20.88 -14.61 9.10
C VAL A 257 20.96 -13.71 10.33
N GLU A 258 19.79 -13.31 10.82
CA GLU A 258 19.63 -12.62 12.10
C GLU A 258 19.46 -13.68 13.20
N SER A 259 20.57 -14.06 13.84
CA SER A 259 20.61 -15.01 14.94
C SER A 259 21.24 -14.39 16.21
N THR A 260 21.07 -15.06 17.34
CA THR A 260 21.81 -14.70 18.55
C THR A 260 23.28 -15.12 18.40
N LEU A 261 24.18 -14.48 19.13
CA LEU A 261 25.64 -14.75 19.12
C LEU A 261 26.02 -16.21 19.44
N GLU A 262 25.10 -17.05 19.90
CA GLU A 262 25.34 -18.46 20.22
C GLU A 262 24.84 -19.44 19.14
N ILE A 263 24.27 -18.92 18.05
CA ILE A 263 23.63 -19.72 17.00
C ILE A 263 24.25 -19.38 15.66
N ASP A 264 25.24 -20.18 15.27
CA ASP A 264 25.88 -20.03 13.97
C ASP A 264 25.05 -20.65 12.84
N PRO A 265 24.97 -19.99 11.68
CA PRO A 265 24.53 -20.64 10.45
C PRO A 265 25.46 -21.81 10.09
N VAL A 266 24.86 -22.97 9.79
CA VAL A 266 25.59 -24.17 9.40
C VAL A 266 25.31 -24.49 7.94
N LEU A 267 26.34 -24.44 7.11
CA LEU A 267 26.32 -24.86 5.71
C LEU A 267 27.05 -26.19 5.56
N SER A 268 26.41 -27.17 4.93
CA SER A 268 26.94 -28.51 4.71
C SER A 268 26.27 -29.16 3.50
N GLY A 269 26.71 -30.36 3.12
CA GLY A 269 26.21 -31.00 1.89
C GLY A 269 26.82 -30.33 0.66
N ALA A 270 25.98 -29.94 -0.30
CA ALA A 270 26.37 -29.24 -1.52
C ALA A 270 25.71 -27.84 -1.56
N ALA A 271 26.03 -27.01 -0.58
CA ALA A 271 25.53 -25.64 -0.50
C ALA A 271 26.40 -24.69 -1.34
N GLN A 272 25.79 -23.94 -2.24
CA GLN A 272 26.40 -22.87 -3.01
C GLN A 272 25.67 -21.55 -2.72
N ILE A 273 26.40 -20.54 -2.26
CA ILE A 273 25.87 -19.20 -2.08
C ILE A 273 26.62 -18.28 -3.03
N ASN A 274 25.93 -17.74 -4.02
CA ASN A 274 26.50 -16.89 -5.05
C ASN A 274 25.91 -15.49 -4.90
N TYR A 275 26.76 -14.51 -4.67
CA TYR A 275 26.36 -13.12 -4.72
C TYR A 275 25.87 -12.75 -6.13
N ASP A 276 24.66 -12.22 -6.23
CA ASP A 276 24.06 -11.79 -7.50
C ASP A 276 23.26 -10.49 -7.31
N GLU A 277 23.86 -9.38 -7.74
CA GLU A 277 23.24 -8.06 -7.66
C GLU A 277 21.96 -7.93 -8.52
N ILE A 278 21.88 -8.66 -9.64
CA ILE A 278 20.72 -8.64 -10.52
C ILE A 278 19.55 -9.35 -9.84
N ALA A 279 19.80 -10.49 -9.21
CA ALA A 279 18.79 -11.21 -8.43
C ALA A 279 18.31 -10.37 -7.24
N ILE A 280 19.21 -9.69 -6.52
CA ILE A 280 18.87 -8.77 -5.43
C ILE A 280 18.00 -7.60 -5.94
N SER A 281 18.42 -6.94 -7.01
CA SER A 281 17.69 -5.81 -7.59
C SER A 281 16.29 -6.23 -8.08
N SER A 282 16.18 -7.42 -8.67
CA SER A 282 14.91 -7.99 -9.11
C SER A 282 14.01 -8.30 -7.92
N ALA A 283 14.56 -8.86 -6.85
CA ALA A 283 13.82 -9.10 -5.61
C ALA A 283 13.35 -7.79 -4.95
N LEU A 284 14.17 -6.74 -4.90
CA LEU A 284 13.77 -5.44 -4.34
C LEU A 284 12.73 -4.72 -5.20
N SER A 285 12.67 -5.00 -6.51
CA SER A 285 11.66 -4.42 -7.39
C SER A 285 10.22 -4.85 -7.05
N VAL A 286 10.05 -5.95 -6.31
CA VAL A 286 8.73 -6.42 -5.86
C VAL A 286 8.25 -5.72 -4.58
N LEU A 287 9.13 -5.01 -3.88
CA LEU A 287 8.71 -4.24 -2.71
C LEU A 287 7.74 -3.15 -3.16
N PRO A 288 6.55 -3.05 -2.55
CA PRO A 288 5.73 -1.86 -2.69
C PRO A 288 6.58 -0.72 -2.16
N GLY A 289 7.07 0.13 -3.05
CA GLY A 289 8.03 1.12 -2.60
C GLY A 289 7.41 2.00 -1.49
N ILE A 290 8.27 2.48 -0.60
CA ILE A 290 7.84 3.17 0.60
C ILE A 290 7.31 4.51 0.16
N VAL A 291 5.99 4.70 0.28
CA VAL A 291 5.45 6.01 -0.02
C VAL A 291 5.81 6.98 1.11
N THR A 292 6.48 8.06 0.75
CA THR A 292 6.97 9.12 1.64
C THR A 292 6.14 10.40 1.57
N GLY A 293 5.28 10.50 0.56
CA GLY A 293 4.45 11.67 0.33
C GLY A 293 3.39 11.40 -0.74
N ASN A 294 2.40 12.28 -0.81
CA ASN A 294 1.50 12.31 -1.95
C ASN A 294 1.12 13.76 -2.30
N THR A 295 1.10 14.06 -3.59
CA THR A 295 0.80 15.40 -4.11
C THR A 295 -0.35 15.31 -5.11
N ILE A 296 -1.26 16.29 -5.08
CA ILE A 296 -2.33 16.38 -6.09
C ILE A 296 -1.69 17.01 -7.33
N VAL A 297 -1.67 16.26 -8.43
CA VAL A 297 -1.10 16.70 -9.71
C VAL A 297 -2.17 17.20 -10.67
N SER A 298 -3.41 16.76 -10.50
CA SER A 298 -4.56 17.23 -11.27
C SER A 298 -5.82 17.17 -10.43
N TRP A 299 -6.75 18.09 -10.70
CA TRP A 299 -8.04 18.19 -10.03
C TRP A 299 -9.10 18.64 -11.02
N LYS A 300 -10.28 18.01 -10.95
CA LYS A 300 -11.42 18.26 -11.83
C LYS A 300 -12.74 18.10 -11.07
N GLU A 301 -13.69 18.99 -11.36
CA GLU A 301 -15.11 18.88 -11.02
C GLU A 301 -15.92 18.25 -12.17
#